data_AF-A0A6M3LJX1-F1
#
_entry.id   AF-A0A6M3LJX1-F1
#
_cell.length_a   1.000
_cell.length_b   1.000
_cell.length_c   1.000
_cell.angle_alpha   90.00
_cell.angle_beta   90.00
_cell.angle_gamma   90.00
#
_symmetry.space_group_name_H-M   'P 1'
#
loop_
_entity.id
_entity.type
_entity.pdbx_description
1 polymer ?
#
loop_
_entity_poly.entity_id
_entity_poly.type
_entity_poly.pdbx_seq_one_letter_code
_entity_poly.pdbx_strand_id
1 'polypeptide(L)'
;MQLITVRLPRNHNIFHFGDEHDGSILYYEAGWNKLVKAMGEPYDGCSNNYGVDGGDLIEAITVKDKRFSPEKMKEPRPLNQMENAVERRKPIKDRLLAILDGNHPYGLWEFGDVTKKIAEDLNVPFGTYTAKIIVKDPMGNLMYKIFETHGGKNITSTADDPKRRRVNMQLILKRQMRHKAGDCVVMVKHHAHKLIVCKPDSELYLTDDGKEITQKYTGWGQTEEYIHPDARWYGCAGSFLRLYGDGISGYAERREYDPVELGFLVTKVRDGKVIGMEPYYL
;
A
#
# COMPACT_ATOMS: atom_id res chain seq x y z
N MET A 1 0.15 11.69 -11.15
CA MET A 1 0.00 11.84 -9.70
C MET A 1 -1.28 12.61 -9.44
N GLN A 2 -2.24 12.03 -8.72
CA GLN A 2 -3.49 12.69 -8.35
C GLN A 2 -3.41 13.26 -6.94
N LEU A 3 -3.98 14.46 -6.72
CA LEU A 3 -4.19 15.01 -5.38
C LEU A 3 -5.63 14.72 -4.94
N ILE A 4 -5.79 14.06 -3.79
CA ILE A 4 -7.10 13.65 -3.27
C ILE A 4 -7.24 14.26 -1.88
N THR A 5 -8.29 15.04 -1.65
CA THR A 5 -8.58 15.60 -0.33
C THR A 5 -9.78 14.90 0.29
N VAL A 6 -9.62 14.41 1.52
CA VAL A 6 -10.67 13.71 2.26
C VAL A 6 -10.86 14.34 3.63
N ARG A 7 -12.07 14.24 4.19
CA ARG A 7 -12.36 14.61 5.57
C ARG A 7 -12.65 13.35 6.37
N LEU A 8 -11.86 13.09 7.40
CA LEU A 8 -12.00 11.91 8.24
C LEU A 8 -12.13 12.30 9.71
N PRO A 9 -12.77 11.47 10.56
CA PRO A 9 -12.78 11.64 12.01
C PRO A 9 -11.35 11.72 12.57
N ARG A 10 -11.13 12.34 13.73
CA ARG A 10 -9.78 12.44 14.32
C ARG A 10 -9.21 11.09 14.76
N ASN A 11 -10.07 10.11 15.02
CA ASN A 11 -9.71 8.72 15.33
C ASN A 11 -10.15 7.83 14.17
N HIS A 12 -9.21 7.22 13.47
CA HIS A 12 -9.47 6.30 12.37
C HIS A 12 -8.25 5.43 12.05
N ASN A 13 -8.46 4.42 11.21
CA ASN A 13 -7.42 3.57 10.65
C ASN A 13 -7.44 3.66 9.11
N ILE A 14 -6.27 3.58 8.48
CA ILE A 14 -6.11 3.49 7.02
C ILE A 14 -5.47 2.15 6.68
N PHE A 15 -6.19 1.33 5.92
CA PHE A 15 -5.75 0.05 5.41
C PHE A 15 -5.11 0.28 4.05
N HIS A 16 -3.84 -0.10 3.90
CA HIS A 16 -3.10 0.01 2.65
C HIS A 16 -2.90 -1.39 2.07
N PHE A 17 -3.55 -1.66 0.95
CA PHE A 17 -3.62 -2.98 0.34
C PHE A 17 -3.60 -2.84 -1.19
N GLY A 18 -3.32 -3.92 -1.91
CA GLY A 18 -3.21 -3.93 -3.37
C GLY A 18 -2.68 -5.28 -3.82
N ASP A 19 -2.28 -5.39 -5.09
CA ASP A 19 -1.70 -6.60 -5.65
C ASP A 19 -2.62 -7.80 -5.41
N GLU A 20 -3.89 -7.64 -5.79
CA GLU A 20 -4.92 -8.68 -5.66
C GLU A 20 -4.77 -9.74 -6.74
N HIS A 21 -4.51 -9.30 -7.98
CA HIS A 21 -4.35 -10.17 -9.14
C HIS A 21 -5.57 -11.08 -9.39
N ASP A 22 -6.79 -10.52 -9.34
CA ASP A 22 -8.00 -11.29 -9.64
C ASP A 22 -7.91 -11.89 -11.06
N GLY A 23 -8.28 -13.17 -11.17
CA GLY A 23 -8.06 -13.98 -12.37
C GLY A 23 -6.86 -14.92 -12.29
N SER A 24 -5.93 -14.72 -11.36
CA SER A 24 -4.87 -15.70 -11.06
C SER A 24 -5.40 -16.86 -10.22
N ILE A 25 -4.93 -18.09 -10.49
CA ILE A 25 -5.22 -19.26 -9.64
C ILE A 25 -4.55 -19.16 -8.26
N LEU A 26 -3.51 -18.33 -8.14
CA LEU A 26 -2.75 -18.11 -6.90
C LEU A 26 -3.33 -16.98 -6.03
N TYR A 27 -4.41 -16.34 -6.46
CA TYR A 27 -5.12 -15.35 -5.67
C TYR A 27 -5.65 -15.95 -4.35
N TYR A 28 -5.38 -15.27 -3.25
CA TYR A 28 -5.76 -15.69 -1.90
C TYR A 28 -7.07 -15.05 -1.44
N GLU A 29 -8.17 -15.61 -1.94
CA GLU A 29 -9.53 -15.16 -1.66
C GLU A 29 -9.88 -15.10 -0.16
N ALA A 30 -9.47 -16.10 0.63
CA ALA A 30 -9.73 -16.06 2.08
C ALA A 30 -8.98 -14.91 2.77
N GLY A 31 -7.81 -14.52 2.26
CA GLY A 31 -7.07 -13.35 2.71
C GLY A 31 -7.80 -12.04 2.42
N TRP A 32 -8.34 -11.91 1.22
CA TRP A 32 -9.18 -10.76 0.85
C TRP A 32 -10.43 -10.65 1.74
N ASN A 33 -11.11 -11.78 2.00
CA ASN A 33 -12.27 -11.80 2.89
C ASN A 33 -11.92 -11.35 4.32
N LYS A 34 -10.72 -11.67 4.82
CA LYS A 34 -10.21 -11.16 6.09
C LYS A 34 -10.00 -9.64 6.05
N LEU A 35 -9.47 -9.07 4.95
CA LEU A 35 -9.37 -7.61 4.79
C LEU A 35 -10.75 -6.95 4.86
N VAL A 36 -11.71 -7.42 4.06
CA VAL A 36 -13.08 -6.87 4.01
C VAL A 36 -13.71 -6.90 5.41
N LYS A 37 -13.56 -8.03 6.12
CA LYS A 37 -14.03 -8.17 7.50
C LYS A 37 -13.33 -7.18 8.44
N ALA A 38 -12.00 -7.08 8.39
CA ALA A 38 -11.23 -6.18 9.24
C ALA A 38 -11.58 -4.70 9.02
N MET A 39 -11.87 -4.30 7.78
CA MET A 39 -12.38 -2.95 7.50
C MET A 39 -13.82 -2.74 7.99
N GLY A 40 -14.60 -3.82 8.13
CA GLY A 40 -15.97 -3.79 8.63
C GLY A 40 -16.12 -3.77 10.15
N GLU A 41 -15.09 -4.18 10.89
CA GLU A 41 -15.13 -4.37 12.34
C GLU A 41 -14.21 -3.37 13.07
N PRO A 42 -14.44 -3.09 14.37
CA PRO A 42 -13.52 -2.28 15.15
C PRO A 42 -12.09 -2.84 15.11
N TYR A 43 -11.12 -2.01 14.75
CA TYR A 43 -9.70 -2.35 14.72
C TYR A 43 -8.94 -1.46 15.69
N ASP A 44 -8.23 -2.08 16.64
CA ASP A 44 -7.45 -1.39 17.67
C ASP A 44 -8.23 -0.28 18.39
N GLY A 45 -9.44 -0.65 18.87
CA GLY A 45 -10.36 0.25 19.58
C GLY A 45 -11.02 1.33 18.72
N CYS A 46 -10.91 1.28 17.39
CA CYS A 46 -11.48 2.28 16.49
C CYS A 46 -12.30 1.64 15.36
N SER A 47 -13.52 2.13 15.15
CA SER A 47 -14.45 1.62 14.11
C SER A 47 -14.40 2.40 12.80
N ASN A 48 -13.70 3.54 12.77
CA ASN A 48 -13.56 4.34 11.56
C ASN A 48 -12.40 3.76 10.72
N ASN A 49 -12.72 2.84 9.83
CA ASN A 49 -11.74 2.19 8.96
C ASN A 49 -11.91 2.66 7.52
N TYR A 50 -10.82 3.04 6.90
CA TYR A 50 -10.76 3.46 5.50
C TYR A 50 -9.67 2.68 4.76
N GLY A 51 -9.74 2.65 3.44
CA GLY A 51 -8.83 1.86 2.60
C GLY A 51 -8.21 2.68 1.48
N VAL A 52 -6.99 2.31 1.09
CA VAL A 52 -6.38 2.70 -0.18
C VAL A 52 -5.98 1.43 -0.91
N ASP A 53 -6.52 1.25 -2.11
CA ASP A 53 -6.15 0.16 -3.01
C ASP A 53 -4.98 0.62 -3.90
N GLY A 54 -3.88 -0.11 -3.87
CA GLY A 54 -2.61 0.23 -4.48
C GLY A 54 -2.42 -0.21 -5.91
N GLY A 55 -3.44 -0.80 -6.55
CA GLY A 55 -3.34 -1.25 -7.94
C GLY A 55 -3.17 -2.76 -8.09
N ASP A 56 -3.05 -3.19 -9.34
CA ASP A 56 -3.04 -4.61 -9.73
C ASP A 56 -4.27 -5.38 -9.21
N LEU A 57 -5.45 -4.78 -9.39
CA LEU A 57 -6.74 -5.36 -8.99
C LEU A 57 -7.05 -6.65 -9.78
N ILE A 58 -6.59 -6.70 -11.03
CA ILE A 58 -6.82 -7.78 -11.96
C ILE A 58 -5.49 -8.27 -12.54
N GLU A 59 -5.44 -9.53 -12.97
CA GLU A 59 -4.22 -10.11 -13.52
C GLU A 59 -3.89 -9.55 -14.90
N ALA A 60 -4.90 -9.24 -15.72
CA ALA A 60 -4.78 -8.58 -17.04
C ALA A 60 -3.80 -9.27 -18.03
N ILE A 61 -3.45 -10.54 -17.79
CA ILE A 61 -2.63 -11.34 -18.71
C ILE A 61 -3.54 -11.94 -19.79
N THR A 62 -3.39 -11.45 -21.02
CA THR A 62 -4.11 -11.96 -22.19
C THR A 62 -3.33 -13.08 -22.87
N VAL A 63 -3.99 -13.82 -23.78
CA VAL A 63 -3.35 -14.87 -24.61
C VAL A 63 -2.13 -14.41 -25.42
N LYS A 64 -1.95 -13.08 -25.60
CA LYS A 64 -0.81 -12.49 -26.31
C LYS A 64 0.39 -12.23 -25.38
N ASP A 65 0.19 -12.22 -24.07
CA ASP A 65 1.27 -12.00 -23.11
C ASP A 65 2.11 -13.27 -22.97
N LYS A 66 3.44 -13.15 -23.03
CA LYS A 66 4.39 -14.27 -22.86
C LYS A 66 4.26 -15.02 -21.53
N ARG A 67 3.65 -14.40 -20.53
CA ARG A 67 3.37 -14.98 -19.20
C ARG A 67 2.11 -15.84 -19.20
N PHE A 68 1.26 -15.70 -20.22
CA PHE A 68 -0.01 -16.41 -20.30
C PHE A 68 0.18 -17.92 -20.28
N SER A 69 -0.63 -18.58 -19.45
CA SER A 69 -0.72 -20.02 -19.38
C SER A 69 -2.13 -20.37 -18.92
N PRO A 70 -2.92 -21.12 -19.71
CA PRO A 70 -4.32 -21.38 -19.39
C PRO A 70 -4.47 -22.11 -18.05
N GLU A 71 -3.50 -22.95 -17.69
CA GLU A 71 -3.44 -23.69 -16.42
C GLU A 71 -3.22 -22.79 -15.19
N LYS A 72 -2.83 -21.53 -15.38
CA LYS A 72 -2.53 -20.58 -14.30
C LYS A 72 -3.61 -19.51 -14.11
N MET A 73 -4.63 -19.53 -14.96
CA MET A 73 -5.70 -18.54 -14.95
C MET A 73 -6.98 -19.16 -14.40
N LYS A 74 -7.52 -18.58 -13.32
CA LYS A 74 -8.87 -18.87 -12.82
C LYS A 74 -9.93 -18.26 -13.74
N GLU A 75 -9.67 -17.06 -14.26
CA GLU A 75 -10.53 -16.38 -15.23
C GLU A 75 -9.63 -15.66 -16.25
N PRO A 76 -9.52 -16.14 -17.50
CA PRO A 76 -8.62 -15.56 -18.49
C PRO A 76 -9.15 -14.29 -19.17
N ARG A 77 -10.43 -13.92 -18.98
CA ARG A 77 -11.04 -12.76 -19.66
C ARG A 77 -10.93 -11.51 -18.80
N PRO A 78 -10.21 -10.45 -19.24
CA PRO A 78 -10.07 -9.23 -18.46
C PRO A 78 -11.38 -8.56 -18.08
N LEU A 79 -12.39 -8.56 -18.95
CA LEU A 79 -13.69 -7.96 -18.64
C LEU A 79 -14.37 -8.64 -17.44
N ASN A 80 -14.30 -9.97 -17.35
CA ASN A 80 -14.82 -10.70 -16.20
C ASN A 80 -14.01 -10.42 -14.93
N GLN A 81 -12.68 -10.28 -15.04
CA GLN A 81 -11.84 -9.89 -13.91
C GLN A 81 -12.23 -8.48 -13.40
N MET A 82 -12.55 -7.54 -14.30
CA MET A 82 -13.03 -6.21 -13.92
C MET A 82 -14.35 -6.28 -13.16
N GLU A 83 -15.32 -7.04 -13.66
CA GLU A 83 -16.61 -7.25 -13.00
C GLU A 83 -16.42 -7.84 -11.60
N ASN A 84 -15.59 -8.87 -11.47
CA ASN A 84 -15.24 -9.46 -10.18
C ASN A 84 -14.57 -8.45 -9.24
N ALA A 85 -13.62 -7.66 -9.75
CA ALA A 85 -12.92 -6.65 -8.97
C ALA A 85 -13.88 -5.59 -8.41
N VAL A 86 -14.90 -5.20 -9.18
CA VAL A 86 -16.00 -4.34 -8.74
C VAL A 86 -16.82 -5.03 -7.66
N GLU A 87 -17.35 -6.24 -7.91
CA GLU A 87 -18.18 -6.97 -6.94
C GLU A 87 -17.48 -7.18 -5.60
N ARG A 88 -16.19 -7.58 -5.61
CA ARG A 88 -15.38 -7.81 -4.41
C ARG A 88 -15.18 -6.57 -3.56
N ARG A 89 -15.19 -5.38 -4.17
CA ARG A 89 -14.98 -4.08 -3.50
C ARG A 89 -16.29 -3.42 -3.06
N LYS A 90 -17.45 -3.81 -3.60
CA LYS A 90 -18.75 -3.25 -3.20
C LYS A 90 -18.96 -3.20 -1.68
N PRO A 91 -18.61 -4.23 -0.87
CA PRO A 91 -18.81 -4.18 0.58
C PRO A 91 -18.00 -3.11 1.31
N ILE A 92 -16.93 -2.60 0.70
CA ILE A 92 -16.02 -1.61 1.30
C ILE A 92 -15.92 -0.31 0.50
N LYS A 93 -16.67 -0.15 -0.61
CA LYS A 93 -16.49 0.97 -1.55
C LYS A 93 -16.59 2.35 -0.86
N ASP A 94 -17.51 2.51 0.07
CA ASP A 94 -17.75 3.78 0.78
C ASP A 94 -16.65 4.10 1.82
N ARG A 95 -15.74 3.15 2.04
CA ARG A 95 -14.55 3.29 2.89
C ARG A 95 -13.27 3.50 2.08
N LEU A 96 -13.31 3.35 0.75
CA LEU A 96 -12.14 3.52 -0.11
C LEU A 96 -11.88 5.01 -0.36
N LEU A 97 -10.67 5.45 -0.04
CA LEU A 97 -10.21 6.82 -0.27
C LEU A 97 -9.67 7.02 -1.68
N ALA A 98 -9.07 5.96 -2.25
CA ALA A 98 -8.56 5.95 -3.60
C ALA A 98 -8.35 4.51 -4.09
N ILE A 99 -8.39 4.34 -5.41
CA ILE A 99 -7.88 3.16 -6.12
C ILE A 99 -6.78 3.63 -7.06
N LEU A 100 -5.57 3.11 -6.91
CA LEU A 100 -4.44 3.39 -7.78
C LEU A 100 -4.39 2.40 -8.95
N ASP A 101 -3.77 2.85 -10.03
CA ASP A 101 -3.45 1.98 -11.17
C ASP A 101 -2.21 1.14 -10.90
N GLY A 102 -2.12 -0.02 -11.54
CA GLY A 102 -1.00 -0.93 -11.42
C GLY A 102 -0.40 -1.31 -12.76
N ASN A 103 0.74 -2.03 -12.74
CA ASN A 103 1.42 -2.38 -13.98
C ASN A 103 0.73 -3.52 -14.76
N HIS A 104 -0.16 -4.30 -14.13
CA HIS A 104 -0.93 -5.35 -14.81
C HIS A 104 -2.02 -4.74 -15.70
N PRO A 105 -2.98 -3.95 -15.19
CA PRO A 105 -4.02 -3.32 -16.02
C PRO A 105 -3.45 -2.42 -17.12
N TYR A 106 -2.29 -1.78 -16.90
CA TYR A 106 -1.63 -0.94 -17.90
C TYR A 106 -1.30 -1.70 -19.21
N GLY A 107 -1.12 -3.02 -19.17
CA GLY A 107 -0.93 -3.85 -20.35
C GLY A 107 -2.13 -3.87 -21.31
N LEU A 108 -3.29 -3.41 -20.85
CA LEU A 108 -4.54 -3.35 -21.61
C LEU A 108 -4.89 -1.93 -22.08
N TRP A 109 -3.94 -0.99 -22.03
CA TRP A 109 -4.19 0.42 -22.37
C TRP A 109 -4.80 0.65 -23.76
N GLU A 110 -4.56 -0.26 -24.71
CA GLU A 110 -5.18 -0.23 -26.05
C GLU A 110 -6.71 -0.32 -26.01
N PHE A 111 -7.28 -0.85 -24.92
CA PHE A 111 -8.72 -0.93 -24.65
C PHE A 111 -9.23 0.15 -23.69
N GLY A 112 -8.34 1.02 -23.20
CA GLY A 112 -8.63 2.09 -22.26
C GLY A 112 -8.07 1.86 -20.85
N ASP A 113 -8.39 2.79 -19.96
CA ASP A 113 -7.95 2.77 -18.56
C ASP A 113 -8.87 1.87 -17.72
N VAL A 114 -8.48 0.61 -17.62
CA VAL A 114 -9.24 -0.44 -16.93
C VAL A 114 -9.43 -0.10 -15.45
N THR A 115 -8.38 0.33 -14.76
CA THR A 115 -8.46 0.66 -13.33
C THR A 115 -9.36 1.86 -13.09
N LYS A 116 -9.23 2.91 -13.92
CA LYS A 116 -10.10 4.08 -13.83
C LYS A 116 -11.57 3.70 -14.01
N LYS A 117 -11.89 2.81 -14.95
CA LYS A 117 -13.27 2.33 -15.14
C LYS A 117 -13.81 1.61 -13.91
N ILE A 118 -13.01 0.74 -13.28
CA ILE A 118 -13.38 0.06 -12.02
C ILE A 118 -13.64 1.10 -10.92
N ALA A 119 -12.78 2.11 -10.80
CA ALA A 119 -12.95 3.18 -9.81
C ALA A 119 -14.23 4.01 -10.06
N GLU A 120 -14.53 4.33 -11.32
CA GLU A 120 -15.77 5.01 -11.73
C GLU A 120 -17.02 4.19 -11.37
N ASP A 121 -17.01 2.87 -11.64
CA ASP A 121 -18.13 1.97 -11.32
C ASP A 121 -18.38 1.83 -9.81
N LEU A 122 -17.32 1.95 -9.01
CA LEU A 122 -17.40 1.95 -7.55
C LEU A 122 -17.72 3.34 -6.97
N ASN A 123 -17.70 4.40 -7.79
CA ASN A 123 -17.75 5.79 -7.37
C ASN A 123 -16.64 6.13 -6.34
N VAL A 124 -15.42 5.66 -6.60
CA VAL A 124 -14.24 5.87 -5.76
C VAL A 124 -13.22 6.71 -6.53
N PRO A 125 -12.50 7.65 -5.87
CA PRO A 125 -11.48 8.42 -6.55
C PRO A 125 -10.39 7.56 -7.22
N PHE A 126 -10.17 7.77 -8.51
CA PHE A 126 -9.03 7.19 -9.22
C PHE A 126 -7.75 7.94 -8.89
N GLY A 127 -6.78 7.25 -8.30
CA GLY A 127 -5.51 7.80 -7.81
C GLY A 127 -4.44 7.94 -8.88
N THR A 128 -4.64 7.46 -10.11
CA THR A 128 -3.56 7.21 -11.10
C THR A 128 -2.53 6.22 -10.55
N TYR A 129 -1.33 6.12 -11.14
CA TYR A 129 -0.25 5.28 -10.63
C TYR A 129 0.33 5.75 -9.28
N THR A 130 0.16 7.03 -8.96
CA THR A 130 0.58 7.66 -7.70
C THR A 130 -0.45 8.65 -7.20
N ALA A 131 -0.74 8.64 -5.91
CA ALA A 131 -1.69 9.56 -5.30
C ALA A 131 -1.08 10.24 -4.07
N LYS A 132 -1.53 11.46 -3.82
CA LYS A 132 -1.29 12.17 -2.56
C LYS A 132 -2.62 12.43 -1.88
N ILE A 133 -2.83 11.77 -0.75
CA ILE A 133 -4.07 11.86 0.03
C ILE A 133 -3.86 12.88 1.15
N ILE A 134 -4.61 13.98 1.08
CA ILE A 134 -4.59 15.09 2.01
C ILE A 134 -5.75 14.87 2.98
N VAL A 135 -5.43 14.50 4.22
CA VAL A 135 -6.44 14.15 5.22
C VAL A 135 -6.70 15.35 6.11
N LYS A 136 -7.95 15.81 6.12
CA LYS A 136 -8.44 16.91 6.95
C LYS A 136 -9.39 16.38 8.02
N ASP A 137 -9.47 17.09 9.14
CA ASP A 137 -10.47 16.82 10.17
C ASP A 137 -11.87 17.28 9.71
N PRO A 138 -12.95 17.00 10.47
CA PRO A 138 -14.30 17.42 10.09
C PRO A 138 -14.46 18.95 9.99
N MET A 139 -13.61 19.72 10.68
CA MET A 139 -13.58 21.19 10.63
C MET A 139 -12.80 21.73 9.43
N GLY A 140 -12.10 20.86 8.69
CA GLY A 140 -11.32 21.23 7.51
C GLY A 140 -9.85 21.54 7.79
N ASN A 141 -9.37 21.35 9.03
CA ASN A 141 -7.96 21.53 9.37
C ASN A 141 -7.13 20.36 8.84
N LEU A 142 -5.92 20.63 8.34
CA LEU A 142 -5.01 19.58 7.88
C LEU A 142 -4.57 18.72 9.08
N MET A 143 -4.80 17.41 9.01
CA MET A 143 -4.28 16.46 10.00
C MET A 143 -2.92 15.93 9.56
N TYR A 144 -2.82 15.41 8.34
CA TYR A 144 -1.58 14.86 7.76
C TYR A 144 -1.76 14.58 6.26
N LYS A 145 -0.67 14.15 5.59
CA LYS A 145 -0.69 13.73 4.17
C LYS A 145 -0.05 12.35 4.00
N ILE A 146 -0.61 11.57 3.08
CA ILE A 146 -0.12 10.25 2.66
C ILE A 146 0.34 10.35 1.20
N PHE A 147 1.48 9.77 0.87
CA PHE A 147 1.86 9.46 -0.50
C PHE A 147 1.72 7.97 -0.77
N GLU A 148 1.02 7.64 -1.84
CA GLU A 148 0.73 6.28 -2.29
C GLU A 148 1.27 6.10 -3.70
N THR A 149 1.87 4.95 -3.97
CA THR A 149 2.36 4.59 -5.30
C THR A 149 2.22 3.10 -5.49
N HIS A 150 1.66 2.66 -6.62
CA HIS A 150 1.79 1.25 -6.97
C HIS A 150 3.28 0.86 -7.00
N GLY A 151 4.08 1.70 -7.66
CA GLY A 151 5.52 1.68 -7.55
C GLY A 151 6.18 0.83 -8.62
N GLY A 152 7.26 0.17 -8.28
CA GLY A 152 8.14 -0.51 -9.25
C GLY A 152 9.47 -0.83 -8.60
N LYS A 153 10.28 -1.68 -9.21
CA LYS A 153 11.55 -2.21 -8.66
C LYS A 153 11.34 -3.08 -7.42
N ASN A 154 12.11 -4.17 -7.35
CA ASN A 154 12.08 -5.08 -6.21
C ASN A 154 12.70 -4.46 -4.95
N ILE A 155 12.32 -5.01 -3.79
CA ILE A 155 12.93 -4.72 -2.50
C ILE A 155 13.44 -6.06 -1.96
N THR A 156 14.72 -6.34 -2.20
CA THR A 156 15.37 -7.60 -1.83
C THR A 156 16.74 -7.33 -1.21
N SER A 157 17.24 -8.27 -0.41
CA SER A 157 18.58 -8.23 0.15
C SER A 157 19.16 -9.64 0.20
N THR A 158 20.44 -9.75 -0.18
CA THR A 158 21.22 -11.00 -0.16
C THR A 158 21.93 -11.24 1.17
N ALA A 159 21.61 -10.46 2.22
CA ALA A 159 22.19 -10.67 3.54
C ALA A 159 21.78 -12.04 4.11
N ASP A 160 22.75 -12.73 4.69
CA ASP A 160 22.63 -14.01 5.36
C ASP A 160 21.84 -13.92 6.66
N ASP A 161 22.14 -12.91 7.49
CA ASP A 161 21.42 -12.64 8.73
C ASP A 161 20.01 -12.06 8.47
N PRO A 162 18.93 -12.68 9.01
CA PRO A 162 17.56 -12.21 8.83
C PRO A 162 17.33 -10.77 9.31
N LYS A 163 17.97 -10.34 10.39
CA LYS A 163 17.83 -8.98 10.93
C LYS A 163 18.45 -7.97 9.98
N ARG A 164 19.67 -8.21 9.51
CA ARG A 164 20.36 -7.39 8.50
C ARG A 164 19.59 -7.34 7.19
N ARG A 165 19.02 -8.47 6.75
CA ARG A 165 18.16 -8.54 5.56
C ARG A 165 16.96 -7.60 5.69
N ARG A 166 16.25 -7.65 6.82
CA ARG A 166 15.11 -6.78 7.12
C ARG A 166 15.50 -5.29 7.11
N VAL A 167 16.58 -4.93 7.80
CA VAL A 167 17.08 -3.54 7.85
C VAL A 167 17.49 -3.05 6.46
N ASN A 168 18.17 -3.87 5.66
CA ASN A 168 18.53 -3.52 4.29
C ASN A 168 17.30 -3.27 3.42
N MET A 169 16.28 -4.13 3.52
CA MET A 169 15.03 -3.94 2.78
C MET A 169 14.29 -2.65 3.20
N GLN A 170 14.27 -2.34 4.50
CA GLN A 170 13.75 -1.06 5.01
C GLN A 170 14.50 0.15 4.45
N LEU A 171 15.84 0.09 4.40
CA LEU A 171 16.68 1.14 3.83
C LEU A 171 16.44 1.32 2.32
N ILE A 172 16.27 0.22 1.58
CA ILE A 172 15.95 0.26 0.15
C ILE A 172 14.60 0.94 -0.06
N LEU A 173 13.56 0.54 0.68
CA LEU A 173 12.23 1.17 0.62
C LEU A 173 12.33 2.68 0.86
N LYS A 174 12.99 3.09 1.94
CA LYS A 174 13.20 4.50 2.30
C LYS A 174 13.91 5.28 1.20
N ARG A 175 14.99 4.73 0.62
CA ARG A 175 15.74 5.35 -0.48
C ARG A 175 14.88 5.55 -1.73
N GLN A 176 14.03 4.59 -2.06
CA GLN A 176 13.13 4.68 -3.22
C GLN A 176 12.07 5.78 -3.04
N MET A 177 11.67 6.08 -1.80
CA MET A 177 10.51 6.93 -1.49
C MET A 177 10.87 8.33 -0.97
N ARG A 178 12.01 8.53 -0.30
CA ARG A 178 12.32 9.75 0.46
C ARG A 178 12.26 11.08 -0.32
N HIS A 179 12.48 11.05 -1.64
CA HIS A 179 12.46 12.23 -2.51
C HIS A 179 11.16 12.40 -3.30
N LYS A 180 10.12 11.58 -3.06
CA LYS A 180 8.88 11.60 -3.86
C LYS A 180 7.89 12.67 -3.39
N ALA A 181 7.57 12.69 -2.10
CA ALA A 181 6.67 13.67 -1.48
C ALA A 181 7.24 14.07 -0.11
N GLY A 182 7.83 15.27 -0.05
CA GLY A 182 8.59 15.73 1.12
C GLY A 182 7.74 16.07 2.35
N ASP A 183 6.47 16.38 2.13
CA ASP A 183 5.49 16.87 3.11
C ASP A 183 4.45 15.79 3.48
N CYS A 184 4.69 14.53 3.12
CA CYS A 184 3.87 13.40 3.54
C CYS A 184 4.53 12.68 4.72
N VAL A 185 3.79 12.52 5.82
CA VAL A 185 4.25 11.79 7.01
C VAL A 185 4.18 10.28 6.81
N VAL A 186 3.30 9.82 5.92
CA VAL A 186 3.16 8.40 5.53
C VAL A 186 3.46 8.24 4.05
N MET A 187 4.31 7.28 3.72
CA MET A 187 4.75 6.96 2.36
C MET A 187 4.56 5.45 2.12
N VAL A 188 3.63 5.04 1.27
CA VAL A 188 3.35 3.63 1.00
C VAL A 188 3.60 3.30 -0.47
N LYS A 189 4.26 2.15 -0.67
CA LYS A 189 4.56 1.55 -1.97
C LYS A 189 3.90 0.17 -2.03
N HIS A 190 3.37 -0.22 -3.17
CA HIS A 190 2.83 -1.57 -3.43
C HIS A 190 3.79 -2.34 -4.36
N HIS A 191 3.32 -3.23 -5.23
CA HIS A 191 4.05 -3.90 -6.32
C HIS A 191 5.13 -4.91 -5.90
N ALA A 192 5.88 -4.66 -4.83
CA ALA A 192 7.02 -5.48 -4.43
C ALA A 192 6.60 -6.76 -3.67
N HIS A 193 5.31 -6.93 -3.39
CA HIS A 193 4.70 -8.09 -2.72
C HIS A 193 5.41 -8.43 -1.40
N LYS A 194 5.71 -7.42 -0.59
CA LYS A 194 6.43 -7.54 0.68
C LYS A 194 5.76 -6.70 1.75
N LEU A 195 5.65 -7.23 2.97
CA LEU A 195 5.17 -6.48 4.14
C LEU A 195 6.34 -5.86 4.90
N ILE A 196 6.59 -4.58 4.66
CA ILE A 196 7.71 -3.85 5.27
C ILE A 196 7.17 -2.58 5.90
N VAL A 197 7.60 -2.31 7.13
CA VAL A 197 7.37 -1.02 7.80
C VAL A 197 8.70 -0.45 8.26
N CYS A 198 8.97 0.81 7.93
CA CYS A 198 10.03 1.62 8.50
C CYS A 198 9.38 2.70 9.37
N LYS A 199 9.65 2.66 10.68
CA LYS A 199 9.16 3.66 11.62
C LYS A 199 10.02 4.93 11.51
N PRO A 200 9.49 6.10 11.90
CA PRO A 200 10.31 7.26 12.20
C PRO A 200 11.35 6.93 13.28
N ASP A 201 12.57 7.41 13.10
CA ASP A 201 13.66 7.27 14.05
C ASP A 201 14.09 8.66 14.53
N SER A 202 14.22 8.82 15.85
CA SER A 202 14.76 10.02 16.48
C SER A 202 16.25 9.85 16.78
N GLU A 203 17.04 10.88 16.53
CA GLU A 203 18.47 10.91 16.83
C GLU A 203 18.73 11.82 18.03
N LEU A 204 19.61 11.36 18.93
CA LEU A 204 20.09 12.14 20.07
C LEU A 204 21.20 13.09 19.59
N TYR A 205 21.08 14.38 19.93
CA TYR A 205 22.08 15.39 19.62
C TYR A 205 22.31 16.32 20.81
N LEU A 206 23.47 16.98 20.79
CA LEU A 206 23.83 18.02 21.75
C LEU A 206 23.50 19.39 21.19
N THR A 207 23.01 20.28 22.04
CA THR A 207 22.85 21.70 21.75
C THR A 207 23.34 22.49 22.96
N ASP A 208 23.77 23.72 22.74
CA ASP A 208 24.11 24.64 23.83
C ASP A 208 23.45 26.01 23.61
N ASP A 209 23.38 26.78 24.70
CA ASP A 209 22.94 28.18 24.71
C ASP A 209 24.10 29.15 25.00
N GLY A 210 25.35 28.68 24.86
CA GLY A 210 26.57 29.38 25.28
C GLY A 210 26.88 29.31 26.78
N LYS A 211 26.05 28.65 27.60
CA LYS A 211 26.27 28.45 29.04
C LYS A 211 26.21 26.98 29.47
N GLU A 212 25.27 26.22 28.94
CA GLU A 212 25.07 24.80 29.29
C GLU A 212 24.88 23.94 28.02
N ILE A 213 25.52 22.77 28.02
CA ILE A 213 25.31 21.75 26.99
C ILE A 213 24.13 20.87 27.42
N THR A 214 23.11 20.77 26.57
CA THR A 214 21.92 19.94 26.79
C THR A 214 21.76 18.89 25.70
N GLN A 215 21.16 17.76 26.06
CA GLN A 215 20.79 16.69 25.14
C GLN A 215 19.35 16.87 24.66
N LYS A 216 19.12 16.72 23.36
CA LYS A 216 17.79 16.75 22.74
C LYS A 216 17.65 15.62 21.72
N TYR A 217 16.41 15.22 21.46
CA TYR A 217 16.08 14.32 20.37
C TYR A 217 15.52 15.10 19.20
N THR A 218 15.81 14.65 17.98
CA THR A 218 15.14 15.18 16.80
C THR A 218 13.63 14.96 16.91
N GLY A 219 12.85 15.97 16.51
CA GLY A 219 11.41 15.95 16.54
C GLY A 219 10.85 16.77 15.38
N TRP A 220 9.69 16.35 14.87
CA TRP A 220 9.10 16.92 13.66
C TRP A 220 7.58 16.96 13.76
N GLY A 221 6.95 17.97 13.15
CA GLY A 221 5.52 17.98 12.90
C GLY A 221 5.14 17.06 11.73
N GLN A 222 3.88 16.62 11.69
CA GLN A 222 3.33 15.78 10.62
C GLN A 222 2.64 16.58 9.49
N THR A 223 2.61 17.91 9.62
CA THR A 223 1.97 18.86 8.69
C THR A 223 2.93 19.92 8.16
N GLU A 224 4.23 19.72 8.33
CA GLU A 224 5.26 20.65 7.87
C GLU A 224 5.32 20.71 6.34
N GLU A 225 5.82 21.82 5.79
CA GLU A 225 6.12 21.94 4.35
C GLU A 225 7.19 20.94 3.89
N TYR A 226 8.04 20.52 4.82
CA TYR A 226 9.02 19.47 4.63
C TYR A 226 9.19 18.68 5.93
N ILE A 227 9.02 17.37 5.83
CA ILE A 227 9.21 16.42 6.92
C ILE A 227 10.52 15.68 6.65
N HIS A 228 11.46 15.60 7.58
CA HIS A 228 12.73 14.89 7.34
C HIS A 228 12.46 13.41 6.97
N PRO A 229 13.23 12.76 6.05
CA PRO A 229 13.03 11.36 5.73
C PRO A 229 13.05 10.43 6.94
N ASP A 230 13.82 10.74 7.98
CA ASP A 230 13.86 9.93 9.20
C ASP A 230 12.65 10.12 10.10
N ALA A 231 11.82 11.13 9.82
CA ALA A 231 10.61 11.47 10.57
C ALA A 231 9.33 10.88 9.96
N ARG A 232 9.43 10.12 8.86
CA ARG A 232 8.29 9.60 8.09
C ARG A 232 8.12 8.10 8.32
N TRP A 233 6.86 7.66 8.27
CA TRP A 233 6.52 6.26 8.14
C TRP A 233 6.67 5.82 6.68
N TYR A 234 7.37 4.72 6.45
CA TYR A 234 7.40 4.07 5.13
C TYR A 234 6.79 2.68 5.21
N GLY A 235 5.91 2.37 4.25
CA GLY A 235 5.26 1.08 4.11
C GLY A 235 5.51 0.45 2.75
N CYS A 236 5.71 -0.86 2.73
CA CYS A 236 5.44 -1.69 1.57
C CYS A 236 4.18 -2.50 1.89
N ALA A 237 3.08 -2.20 1.21
CA ALA A 237 1.85 -2.97 1.33
C ALA A 237 2.06 -4.31 0.63
N GLY A 238 1.61 -5.38 1.28
CA GLY A 238 1.89 -6.77 0.89
C GLY A 238 1.19 -7.16 -0.41
N SER A 239 0.60 -8.33 -0.43
CA SER A 239 -0.14 -8.82 -1.59
C SER A 239 -1.15 -9.88 -1.15
N PHE A 240 -2.15 -10.13 -2.02
CA PHE A 240 -3.04 -11.28 -1.93
C PHE A 240 -2.72 -12.34 -2.97
N LEU A 241 -1.58 -12.25 -3.65
CA LEU A 241 -1.10 -13.23 -4.61
C LEU A 241 -0.06 -14.16 -3.96
N ARG A 242 -0.35 -15.46 -3.92
CA ARG A 242 0.64 -16.47 -3.53
C ARG A 242 1.68 -16.62 -4.64
N LEU A 243 2.92 -16.92 -4.26
CA LEU A 243 3.98 -17.22 -5.24
C LEU A 243 4.02 -18.70 -5.65
N TYR A 244 3.45 -19.57 -4.80
CA TYR A 244 3.47 -21.02 -4.95
C TYR A 244 2.06 -21.60 -4.70
N GLY A 245 1.72 -22.67 -5.41
CA GLY A 245 0.47 -23.41 -5.24
C GLY A 245 0.65 -24.89 -5.60
N ASP A 246 -0.12 -25.75 -4.97
CA ASP A 246 -0.05 -27.20 -5.23
C ASP A 246 -0.44 -27.51 -6.68
N GLY A 247 0.38 -28.31 -7.36
CA GLY A 247 0.18 -28.70 -8.75
C GLY A 247 0.33 -27.59 -9.80
N ILE A 248 0.84 -26.40 -9.45
CA ILE A 248 0.88 -25.24 -10.36
C ILE A 248 2.25 -24.56 -10.33
N SER A 249 3.01 -24.64 -11.44
CA SER A 249 4.28 -23.91 -11.58
C SER A 249 4.09 -22.48 -12.09
N GLY A 250 3.86 -21.54 -11.17
CA GLY A 250 3.68 -20.11 -11.42
C GLY A 250 4.88 -19.37 -12.04
N TYR A 251 4.75 -18.07 -12.31
CA TYR A 251 5.90 -17.25 -12.77
C TYR A 251 6.99 -17.18 -11.70
N ALA A 252 6.59 -16.93 -10.44
CA ALA A 252 7.50 -16.77 -9.32
C ALA A 252 8.31 -18.05 -9.04
N GLU A 253 7.65 -19.22 -9.04
CA GLU A 253 8.33 -20.52 -8.91
C GLU A 253 9.38 -20.73 -10.02
N ARG A 254 9.01 -20.49 -11.29
CA ARG A 254 9.95 -20.62 -12.43
C ARG A 254 11.11 -19.62 -12.39
N ARG A 255 10.97 -18.54 -11.62
CA ARG A 255 12.00 -17.53 -11.38
C ARG A 255 12.74 -17.74 -10.06
N GLU A 256 12.43 -18.81 -9.33
CA GLU A 256 13.03 -19.15 -8.04
C GLU A 256 12.93 -18.01 -7.02
N TYR A 257 11.79 -17.31 -7.02
CA TYR A 257 11.55 -16.26 -6.04
C TYR A 257 11.18 -16.83 -4.68
N ASP A 258 11.86 -16.41 -3.62
CA ASP A 258 11.53 -16.78 -2.25
C ASP A 258 10.05 -16.50 -1.91
N PRO A 259 9.42 -17.33 -1.06
CA PRO A 259 8.08 -17.07 -0.53
C PRO A 259 7.95 -15.68 0.11
N VAL A 260 6.73 -15.15 0.08
CA VAL A 260 6.40 -13.83 0.65
C VAL A 260 5.27 -13.93 1.66
N GLU A 261 5.30 -13.02 2.62
CA GLU A 261 4.21 -12.82 3.58
C GLU A 261 3.02 -12.17 2.85
N LEU A 262 1.83 -12.75 3.00
CA LEU A 262 0.58 -12.18 2.50
C LEU A 262 -0.04 -11.26 3.54
N GLY A 263 -0.69 -10.20 3.07
CA GLY A 263 -1.34 -9.24 3.96
C GLY A 263 -1.29 -7.80 3.48
N PHE A 264 -1.57 -6.90 4.40
CA PHE A 264 -1.70 -5.47 4.15
C PHE A 264 -1.12 -4.66 5.33
N LEU A 265 -1.03 -3.34 5.17
CA LEU A 265 -0.61 -2.46 6.26
C LEU A 265 -1.80 -1.72 6.86
N VAL A 266 -1.72 -1.38 8.14
CA VAL A 266 -2.69 -0.53 8.82
C VAL A 266 -1.98 0.65 9.47
N THR A 267 -2.30 1.87 9.01
CA THR A 267 -1.90 3.12 9.67
C THR A 267 -2.95 3.51 10.69
N LYS A 268 -2.50 3.80 11.92
CA LYS A 268 -3.34 4.17 13.05
C LYS A 268 -3.26 5.67 13.30
N VAL A 269 -4.42 6.31 13.31
CA VAL A 269 -4.55 7.75 13.60
C VAL A 269 -5.40 7.93 14.84
N ARG A 270 -4.85 8.64 15.83
CA ARG A 270 -5.55 9.00 17.06
C ARG A 270 -5.38 10.49 17.34
N ASP A 271 -6.47 11.14 17.71
CA ASP A 271 -6.55 12.59 17.93
C ASP A 271 -5.98 13.43 16.78
N GLY A 272 -6.10 12.92 15.55
CA GLY A 272 -5.58 13.53 14.33
C GLY A 272 -4.09 13.32 14.09
N LYS A 273 -3.40 12.52 14.90
CA LYS A 273 -1.98 12.20 14.79
C LYS A 273 -1.74 10.77 14.32
N VAL A 274 -0.81 10.59 13.40
CA VAL A 274 -0.33 9.25 13.02
C VAL A 274 0.50 8.69 14.17
N ILE A 275 -0.01 7.67 14.85
CA ILE A 275 0.65 7.07 16.02
C ILE A 275 1.39 5.77 15.68
N GLY A 276 1.10 5.16 14.53
CA GLY A 276 1.68 3.89 14.16
C GLY A 276 1.31 3.42 12.76
N MET A 277 2.14 2.54 12.24
CA MET A 277 1.83 1.69 11.08
C MET A 277 2.33 0.29 11.39
N GLU A 278 1.54 -0.73 11.05
CA GLU A 278 1.89 -2.13 11.31
C GLU A 278 1.40 -3.05 10.18
N PRO A 279 2.08 -4.19 9.96
CA PRO A 279 1.59 -5.23 9.07
C PRO A 279 0.46 -6.03 9.71
N TYR A 280 -0.51 -6.44 8.88
CA TYR A 280 -1.51 -7.46 9.19
C TYR A 280 -1.22 -8.69 8.34
N TYR A 281 -0.88 -9.81 9.00
CA TYR A 281 -0.51 -11.07 8.35
C TYR A 281 -1.73 -11.99 8.16
N LEU A 282 -1.82 -12.69 7.02
CA LEU A 282 -2.99 -13.49 6.61
C LEU A 282 -2.81 -15.00 6.66
#